data_AF-A0A924E7C0-F1
#
_entry.id   AF-A0A924E7C0-F1
#
_cell.length_a   1.000
_cell.length_b   1.000
_cell.length_c   1.000
_cell.angle_alpha   90.00
_cell.angle_beta   90.00
_cell.angle_gamma   90.00
#
_symmetry.space_group_name_H-M   'P 1'
#
loop_
_entity.id
_entity.type
_entity.pdbx_description
1 polymer ?
#
loop_
_entity_poly.entity_id
_entity_poly.type
_entity_poly.pdbx_seq_one_letter_code
_entity_poly.pdbx_strand_id
1 'polypeptide(L)'
;MFYLAPFIAPARFTDPAAALAQVQLIYDQQITHLRDAMQRYVAGETLPGHARACYPFVRIHTHTVARATLEEPDIEPLSYGFVTGPGRYETTLTRPDLYRHYYLEQFRLLLQNHDVALEVGTSTQPIPIHFSFAENDHIEGSMTPARRSLMRDAFDLPDLAAMDDGIANGTYEVRPGDAMPLSLFTAARVDYSLQRLRHYTGTSPDWFQNFVLFTNYQFYIDEFVRLGRAAMANADSEYICFVEPGNVITRRQGLSAEDVDSAGFAPPRLPQMPAYHLMRADRSGITMVNIGVGPANAKNITDHIAVLRPHAWIMLGHCAGLRNSQQLGDYVLAHGYVREDHVLDEELPLWV
;
A
#
# COMPACT_ATOMS: atom_id res chain seq x y z
N MET A 1 -12.89 22.80 20.37
CA MET A 1 -14.05 22.43 19.52
C MET A 1 -13.50 21.87 18.22
N PHE A 2 -14.05 20.77 17.69
CA PHE A 2 -13.57 20.17 16.44
C PHE A 2 -14.22 20.85 15.23
N TYR A 3 -13.43 21.09 14.19
CA TYR A 3 -13.87 21.50 12.86
C TYR A 3 -13.93 20.24 11.97
N LEU A 4 -15.10 19.61 11.96
CA LEU A 4 -15.33 18.29 11.38
C LEU A 4 -15.82 18.38 9.94
N ALA A 5 -15.39 17.43 9.11
CA ALA A 5 -16.05 17.13 7.85
C ALA A 5 -17.46 16.55 8.10
N PRO A 6 -18.39 16.63 7.13
CA PRO A 6 -19.71 16.01 7.28
C PRO A 6 -19.61 14.51 7.58
N PHE A 7 -20.34 14.03 8.58
CA PHE A 7 -20.36 12.62 8.95
C PHE A 7 -21.32 11.84 8.04
N ILE A 8 -20.84 10.74 7.47
CA ILE A 8 -21.67 9.83 6.68
C ILE A 8 -21.94 8.58 7.53
N ALA A 9 -23.21 8.41 7.90
CA ALA A 9 -23.65 7.29 8.70
C ALA A 9 -23.46 5.95 7.96
N PRO A 10 -23.26 4.85 8.69
CA PRO A 10 -23.10 3.54 8.08
C PRO A 10 -24.31 3.13 7.23
N ALA A 11 -24.04 2.68 5.99
CA ALA A 11 -25.02 2.16 5.06
C ALA A 11 -24.66 0.73 4.64
N ARG A 12 -25.67 -0.06 4.24
CA ARG A 12 -25.51 -1.46 3.85
C ARG A 12 -25.57 -1.63 2.34
N PHE A 13 -24.68 -2.49 1.82
CA PHE A 13 -24.52 -2.72 0.39
C PHE A 13 -24.44 -4.22 0.09
N THR A 14 -25.18 -4.65 -0.93
CA THR A 14 -25.11 -6.00 -1.51
C THR A 14 -24.49 -5.99 -2.92
N ASP A 15 -24.19 -4.80 -3.46
CA ASP A 15 -23.44 -4.62 -4.69
C ASP A 15 -22.01 -4.14 -4.35
N PRO A 16 -20.95 -4.85 -4.76
CA PRO A 16 -19.57 -4.45 -4.46
C PRO A 16 -19.20 -3.10 -5.10
N ALA A 17 -19.78 -2.75 -6.26
CA ALA A 17 -19.49 -1.48 -6.92
C ALA A 17 -20.09 -0.29 -6.15
N ALA A 18 -21.34 -0.42 -5.68
CA ALA A 18 -21.98 0.57 -4.81
C ALA A 18 -21.24 0.75 -3.47
N ALA A 19 -20.77 -0.35 -2.86
CA ALA A 19 -19.96 -0.28 -1.64
C ALA A 19 -18.65 0.51 -1.86
N LEU A 20 -17.96 0.25 -2.97
CA LEU A 20 -16.74 0.97 -3.33
C LEU A 20 -16.99 2.46 -3.61
N ALA A 21 -18.08 2.78 -4.32
CA ALA A 21 -18.46 4.17 -4.57
C ALA A 21 -18.73 4.93 -3.26
N GLN A 22 -19.32 4.27 -2.26
CA GLN A 22 -19.51 4.85 -0.93
C GLN A 22 -18.17 5.11 -0.21
N VAL A 23 -17.22 4.17 -0.30
CA VAL A 23 -15.86 4.35 0.25
C VAL A 23 -15.17 5.55 -0.39
N GLN A 24 -15.24 5.67 -1.72
CA GLN A 24 -14.68 6.79 -2.47
C GLN A 24 -15.30 8.12 -2.06
N LEU A 25 -16.63 8.19 -2.00
CA LEU A 25 -17.36 9.39 -1.58
C LEU A 25 -16.92 9.86 -0.18
N ILE A 26 -16.87 8.94 0.79
CA ILE A 26 -16.43 9.26 2.14
C ILE A 26 -14.97 9.75 2.11
N TYR A 27 -14.06 9.00 1.49
CA TYR A 27 -12.65 9.36 1.46
C TYR A 27 -12.41 10.74 0.82
N ASP A 28 -12.96 10.98 -0.36
CA ASP A 28 -12.76 12.22 -1.12
C ASP A 28 -13.28 13.44 -0.35
N GLN A 29 -14.43 13.29 0.33
CA GLN A 29 -15.00 14.35 1.16
C GLN A 29 -14.10 14.69 2.35
N GLN A 30 -13.53 13.67 3.00
CA GLN A 30 -12.68 13.82 4.18
C GLN A 30 -11.32 14.44 3.80
N ILE A 31 -10.74 14.01 2.68
CA ILE A 31 -9.50 14.57 2.13
C ILE A 31 -9.69 16.01 1.67
N THR A 32 -10.79 16.32 0.97
CA THR A 32 -11.10 17.68 0.53
C THR A 32 -11.22 18.63 1.71
N HIS A 33 -11.93 18.23 2.77
CA HIS A 33 -12.05 19.02 3.99
C HIS A 33 -10.68 19.34 4.62
N LEU A 34 -9.79 18.35 4.72
CA LEU A 34 -8.43 18.56 5.26
C LEU A 34 -7.59 19.48 4.38
N ARG A 35 -7.66 19.32 3.06
CA ARG A 35 -6.93 20.19 2.10
C ARG A 35 -7.43 21.63 2.18
N ASP A 36 -8.73 21.84 2.19
CA ASP A 36 -9.33 23.18 2.30
C ASP A 36 -8.96 23.83 3.64
N ALA A 37 -9.02 23.07 4.73
CA ALA A 37 -8.59 23.54 6.05
C ALA A 37 -7.10 23.93 6.06
N MET A 38 -6.23 23.13 5.43
CA MET A 38 -4.80 23.45 5.32
C MET A 38 -4.58 24.71 4.48
N GLN A 39 -5.25 24.85 3.33
CA GLN A 39 -5.10 26.02 2.48
C GLN A 39 -5.45 27.31 3.21
N ARG A 40 -6.60 27.32 3.92
CA ARG A 40 -7.00 28.43 4.79
C ARG A 40 -6.00 28.68 5.92
N TYR A 41 -5.51 27.60 6.52
CA TYR A 41 -4.48 27.68 7.55
C TYR A 41 -3.17 28.24 7.03
N VAL A 42 -2.73 27.95 5.80
CA VAL A 42 -1.52 28.55 5.22
C VAL A 42 -1.76 30.01 4.82
N ALA A 43 -2.96 30.35 4.35
CA ALA A 43 -3.35 31.69 3.92
C ALA A 43 -3.40 32.73 5.05
N GLY A 44 -3.30 32.32 6.32
CA GLY A 44 -3.30 33.24 7.45
C GLY A 44 -4.51 33.11 8.38
N GLU A 45 -5.54 32.39 7.97
CA GLU A 45 -6.82 32.30 8.70
C GLU A 45 -6.69 31.52 10.02
N THR A 46 -7.45 31.94 11.03
CA THR A 46 -7.68 31.14 12.24
C THR A 46 -8.82 30.17 11.96
N LEU A 47 -8.55 28.86 12.05
CA LEU A 47 -9.57 27.86 11.84
C LEU A 47 -10.63 27.90 12.96
N PRO A 48 -11.90 27.51 12.67
CA PRO A 48 -12.96 27.49 13.67
C PRO A 48 -12.70 26.53 14.86
N GLY A 49 -11.75 25.61 14.71
CA GLY A 49 -11.39 24.61 15.69
C GLY A 49 -10.29 23.68 15.16
N HIS A 50 -10.07 22.57 15.88
CA HIS A 50 -9.15 21.51 15.46
C HIS A 50 -9.76 20.77 14.26
N ALA A 51 -9.13 20.89 13.10
CA ALA A 51 -9.59 20.29 11.85
C ALA A 51 -9.36 18.78 11.88
N ARG A 52 -10.47 18.04 11.78
CA ARG A 52 -10.46 16.58 11.83
C ARG A 52 -11.33 16.01 10.72
N ALA A 53 -10.78 14.98 10.09
CA ALA A 53 -11.46 14.11 9.14
C ALA A 53 -11.07 12.67 9.45
N CYS A 54 -11.93 11.71 9.14
CA CYS A 54 -11.75 10.31 9.51
C CYS A 54 -11.80 9.40 8.28
N TYR A 55 -11.07 8.29 8.33
CA TYR A 55 -11.08 7.30 7.26
C TYR A 55 -12.47 6.68 7.08
N PRO A 56 -12.86 6.23 5.88
CA PRO A 56 -13.94 5.27 5.74
C PRO A 56 -13.60 3.94 6.41
N PHE A 57 -14.61 3.21 6.86
CA PHE A 57 -14.49 1.81 7.23
C PHE A 57 -15.39 0.92 6.36
N VAL A 58 -15.04 -0.36 6.29
CA VAL A 58 -15.91 -1.43 5.80
C VAL A 58 -16.01 -2.51 6.87
N ARG A 59 -17.21 -3.05 7.04
CA ARG A 59 -17.52 -4.06 8.05
C ARG A 59 -18.44 -5.14 7.48
N ILE A 60 -18.25 -6.36 7.96
CA ILE A 60 -19.18 -7.48 7.76
C ILE A 60 -19.56 -8.12 9.08
N HIS A 61 -20.78 -8.64 9.15
CA HIS A 61 -21.28 -9.43 10.28
C HIS A 61 -21.66 -10.82 9.78
N THR A 62 -20.94 -11.84 10.24
CA THR A 62 -21.21 -13.24 9.90
C THR A 62 -21.80 -13.96 11.10
N HIS A 63 -22.76 -14.86 10.87
CA HIS A 63 -23.44 -15.62 11.92
C HIS A 63 -23.13 -17.13 11.87
N THR A 64 -22.31 -17.55 10.92
CA THR A 64 -21.98 -18.96 10.67
C THR A 64 -20.51 -19.10 10.27
N VAL A 65 -19.99 -20.32 10.41
CA VAL A 65 -18.70 -20.74 9.83
C VAL A 65 -18.85 -21.23 8.39
N ALA A 66 -20.07 -21.55 7.97
CA ALA A 66 -20.36 -22.05 6.63
C ALA A 66 -20.13 -20.95 5.59
N ARG A 67 -19.44 -21.30 4.50
CA ARG A 67 -19.36 -20.42 3.33
C ARG A 67 -20.52 -20.78 2.41
N ALA A 68 -21.27 -19.79 1.95
CA ALA A 68 -22.38 -19.99 1.02
C ALA A 68 -21.93 -20.73 -0.26
N THR A 69 -20.70 -20.47 -0.69
CA THR A 69 -20.02 -21.07 -1.84
C THR A 69 -19.70 -22.56 -1.73
N LEU A 70 -19.68 -23.16 -0.53
CA LEU A 70 -19.44 -24.61 -0.40
C LEU A 70 -20.63 -25.45 -0.91
N GLU A 71 -21.76 -24.83 -1.23
CA GLU A 71 -22.93 -25.48 -1.82
C GLU A 71 -22.97 -25.41 -3.35
N GLU A 72 -22.17 -24.52 -3.99
CA GLU A 72 -22.11 -24.39 -5.45
C GLU A 72 -20.81 -24.98 -6.04
N PRO A 73 -20.88 -26.01 -6.91
CA PRO A 73 -19.72 -26.78 -7.36
C PRO A 73 -18.73 -26.05 -8.29
N ASP A 74 -19.07 -24.86 -8.79
CA ASP A 74 -18.32 -24.15 -9.84
C ASP A 74 -17.41 -23.01 -9.30
N ILE A 75 -17.31 -22.81 -7.99
CA ILE A 75 -16.50 -21.74 -7.40
C ILE A 75 -15.25 -22.30 -6.74
N GLU A 76 -14.07 -21.97 -7.28
CA GLU A 76 -12.79 -22.43 -6.76
C GLU A 76 -12.54 -21.92 -5.32
N PRO A 77 -12.13 -22.79 -4.38
CA PRO A 77 -11.82 -22.39 -3.03
C PRO A 77 -10.52 -21.56 -3.01
N LEU A 78 -10.66 -20.24 -2.96
CA LEU A 78 -9.53 -19.33 -2.80
C LEU A 78 -8.98 -19.36 -1.36
N SER A 79 -7.67 -19.10 -1.23
CA SER A 79 -6.99 -18.95 0.06
C SER A 79 -7.27 -17.61 0.75
N TYR A 80 -8.04 -16.72 0.13
CA TYR A 80 -8.38 -15.37 0.60
C TYR A 80 -9.84 -15.01 0.26
N GLY A 81 -10.29 -13.81 0.68
CA GLY A 81 -11.62 -13.31 0.37
C GLY A 81 -12.74 -13.83 1.28
N PHE A 82 -12.40 -14.35 2.47
CA PHE A 82 -13.35 -14.83 3.47
C PHE A 82 -12.86 -14.55 4.90
N VAL A 83 -13.76 -14.70 5.87
CA VAL A 83 -13.45 -14.67 7.32
C VAL A 83 -13.69 -16.03 7.96
N THR A 84 -12.97 -16.33 9.04
CA THR A 84 -12.83 -17.69 9.58
C THR A 84 -14.03 -18.20 10.38
N GLY A 85 -14.91 -17.32 10.87
CA GLY A 85 -16.05 -17.75 11.65
C GLY A 85 -17.09 -16.65 11.88
N PRO A 86 -18.08 -16.90 12.74
CA PRO A 86 -19.08 -15.91 13.11
C PRO A 86 -18.45 -14.77 13.89
N GLY A 87 -18.86 -13.55 13.56
CA GLY A 87 -18.47 -12.37 14.32
C GLY A 87 -18.59 -11.09 13.50
N ARG A 88 -18.09 -10.01 14.10
CA ARG A 88 -18.01 -8.70 13.46
C ARG A 88 -16.57 -8.47 13.02
N TYR A 89 -16.37 -8.26 11.73
CA TYR A 89 -15.06 -7.96 11.15
C TYR A 89 -15.08 -6.56 10.54
N GLU A 90 -14.08 -5.73 10.83
CA GLU A 90 -13.99 -4.35 10.35
C GLU A 90 -12.56 -4.01 9.95
N THR A 91 -12.43 -3.09 8.99
CA THR A 91 -11.18 -2.37 8.75
C THR A 91 -11.42 -0.97 8.21
N THR A 92 -10.47 -0.07 8.45
CA THR A 92 -10.43 1.25 7.83
C THR A 92 -9.74 1.20 6.48
N LEU A 93 -10.19 2.04 5.54
CA LEU A 93 -9.72 2.06 4.15
C LEU A 93 -9.11 3.43 3.81
N THR A 94 -8.11 3.44 2.92
CA THR A 94 -7.47 4.66 2.39
C THR A 94 -7.19 4.47 0.89
N ARG A 95 -6.90 5.57 0.19
CA ARG A 95 -6.49 5.57 -1.22
C ARG A 95 -7.36 4.64 -2.12
N PRO A 96 -8.69 4.79 -2.12
CA PRO A 96 -9.57 3.97 -2.96
C PRO A 96 -9.34 4.21 -4.47
N ASP A 97 -8.62 5.26 -4.84
CA ASP A 97 -8.03 5.48 -6.16
C ASP A 97 -6.96 4.41 -6.50
N LEU A 98 -6.00 4.19 -5.59
CA LEU A 98 -4.90 3.22 -5.77
C LEU A 98 -5.38 1.77 -5.63
N TYR A 99 -6.27 1.52 -4.67
CA TYR A 99 -6.76 0.18 -4.30
C TYR A 99 -8.08 -0.22 -4.97
N ARG A 100 -8.58 0.57 -5.94
CA ARG A 100 -9.89 0.36 -6.58
C ARG A 100 -10.16 -1.09 -6.96
N HIS A 101 -9.23 -1.71 -7.70
CA HIS A 101 -9.36 -3.08 -8.17
C HIS A 101 -9.31 -4.10 -7.02
N TYR A 102 -8.42 -3.88 -6.06
CA TYR A 102 -8.29 -4.75 -4.88
C TYR A 102 -9.56 -4.70 -4.02
N TYR A 103 -10.08 -3.51 -3.70
CA TYR A 103 -11.30 -3.36 -2.90
C TYR A 103 -12.53 -3.95 -3.60
N LEU A 104 -12.70 -3.69 -4.90
CA LEU A 104 -13.81 -4.26 -5.65
C LEU A 104 -13.80 -5.80 -5.61
N GLU A 105 -12.62 -6.40 -5.81
CA GLU A 105 -12.45 -7.85 -5.78
C GLU A 105 -12.70 -8.43 -4.38
N GLN A 106 -12.14 -7.83 -3.33
CA GLN A 106 -12.40 -8.31 -1.96
C GLN A 106 -13.88 -8.16 -1.58
N PHE A 107 -14.54 -7.07 -1.95
CA PHE A 107 -15.97 -6.89 -1.69
C PHE A 107 -16.82 -7.94 -2.41
N ARG A 108 -16.49 -8.24 -3.67
CA ARG A 108 -17.13 -9.31 -4.45
C ARG A 108 -16.99 -10.65 -3.73
N LEU A 109 -15.77 -11.01 -3.32
CA LEU A 109 -15.49 -12.28 -2.65
C LEU A 109 -16.17 -12.40 -1.29
N LEU A 110 -16.19 -11.33 -0.49
CA LEU A 110 -16.86 -11.34 0.81
C LEU A 110 -18.38 -11.54 0.68
N LEU A 111 -19.01 -10.85 -0.26
CA LEU A 111 -20.45 -11.01 -0.56
C LEU A 111 -20.75 -12.44 -1.01
N GLN A 112 -19.96 -12.98 -1.94
CA GLN A 112 -20.12 -14.34 -2.47
C GLN A 112 -19.91 -15.42 -1.41
N ASN A 113 -18.92 -15.26 -0.53
CA ASN A 113 -18.56 -16.30 0.43
C ASN A 113 -19.47 -16.33 1.66
N HIS A 114 -20.08 -15.20 2.03
CA HIS A 114 -20.82 -15.08 3.30
C HIS A 114 -22.31 -14.77 3.14
N ASP A 115 -22.77 -14.32 1.97
CA ASP A 115 -24.17 -13.89 1.73
C ASP A 115 -24.69 -12.87 2.78
N VAL A 116 -23.82 -11.92 3.14
CA VAL A 116 -24.14 -10.82 4.08
C VAL A 116 -23.81 -9.48 3.45
N ALA A 117 -24.55 -8.43 3.81
CA ALA A 117 -24.29 -7.09 3.31
C ALA A 117 -22.99 -6.50 3.91
N LEU A 118 -22.27 -5.72 3.09
CA LEU A 118 -21.16 -4.88 3.53
C LEU A 118 -21.72 -3.61 4.18
N GLU A 119 -21.25 -3.26 5.38
CA GLU A 119 -21.55 -2.00 6.05
C GLU A 119 -20.38 -1.02 5.82
N VAL A 120 -20.65 0.15 5.23
CA VAL A 120 -19.65 1.18 4.93
C VAL A 120 -20.08 2.51 5.55
N GLY A 121 -19.17 3.19 6.25
CA GLY A 121 -19.44 4.48 6.89
C GLY A 121 -18.17 5.24 7.25
N THR A 122 -18.32 6.44 7.83
CA THR A 122 -17.18 7.20 8.37
C THR A 122 -16.73 6.59 9.69
N SER A 123 -15.43 6.26 9.81
CA SER A 123 -14.85 5.68 11.03
C SER A 123 -14.60 6.75 12.10
N THR A 124 -14.10 6.32 13.25
CA THR A 124 -13.58 7.21 14.30
C THR A 124 -12.08 7.45 14.19
N GLN A 125 -11.38 6.78 13.27
CA GLN A 125 -9.93 6.90 13.10
C GLN A 125 -9.60 8.14 12.27
N PRO A 126 -8.88 9.12 12.85
CA PRO A 126 -8.55 10.36 12.14
C PRO A 126 -7.52 10.10 11.04
N ILE A 127 -7.60 10.90 9.98
CA ILE A 127 -6.61 10.97 8.89
C ILE A 127 -5.57 12.02 9.27
N PRO A 128 -4.30 11.66 9.50
CA PRO A 128 -3.24 12.64 9.67
C PRO A 128 -3.12 13.58 8.48
N ILE A 129 -2.97 14.88 8.74
CA ILE A 129 -2.97 15.91 7.69
C ILE A 129 -1.92 15.66 6.59
N HIS A 130 -0.74 15.14 6.95
CA HIS A 130 0.34 14.84 6.01
C HIS A 130 -0.03 13.80 4.95
N PHE A 131 -1.02 12.94 5.23
CA PHE A 131 -1.51 11.93 4.28
C PHE A 131 -2.61 12.47 3.36
N SER A 132 -3.09 13.69 3.59
CA SER A 132 -4.10 14.32 2.74
C SER A 132 -3.51 14.89 1.44
N PHE A 133 -2.22 15.18 1.37
CA PHE A 133 -1.61 15.90 0.25
C PHE A 133 -1.25 14.99 -0.93
N ALA A 134 -1.38 15.52 -2.14
CA ALA A 134 -0.87 14.87 -3.34
C ALA A 134 0.66 14.96 -3.41
N GLU A 135 1.29 14.14 -4.25
CA GLU A 135 2.75 13.91 -4.26
C GLU A 135 3.61 15.19 -4.42
N ASN A 136 3.08 16.26 -5.01
CA ASN A 136 3.82 17.49 -5.32
C ASN A 136 3.45 18.70 -4.46
N ASP A 137 2.52 18.56 -3.51
CA ASP A 137 2.02 19.66 -2.69
C ASP A 137 2.96 19.97 -1.51
N HIS A 138 3.98 20.80 -1.75
CA HIS A 138 4.88 21.31 -0.71
C HIS A 138 4.27 22.53 0.02
N ILE A 139 3.06 22.37 0.54
CA ILE A 139 2.26 23.46 1.11
C ILE A 139 2.89 24.03 2.39
N GLU A 140 3.70 23.25 3.11
CA GLU A 140 4.37 23.68 4.35
C GLU A 140 5.53 24.66 4.14
N GLY A 141 6.07 24.77 2.93
CA GLY A 141 7.27 25.55 2.63
C GLY A 141 7.09 27.07 2.75
N SER A 142 5.86 27.56 2.58
CA SER A 142 5.52 28.99 2.60
C SER A 142 5.15 29.52 4.00
N MET A 143 5.09 28.64 5.01
CA MET A 143 4.65 29.00 6.36
C MET A 143 5.77 29.58 7.23
N THR A 144 5.43 30.54 8.10
CA THR A 144 6.35 30.99 9.14
C THR A 144 6.62 29.88 10.16
N PRO A 145 7.83 29.80 10.76
CA PRO A 145 8.15 28.78 11.77
C PRO A 145 7.17 28.73 12.95
N ALA A 146 6.71 29.89 13.43
CA ALA A 146 5.74 30.01 14.51
C ALA A 146 4.37 29.42 14.15
N ARG A 147 3.97 29.51 12.88
CA ARG A 147 2.72 28.92 12.40
C ARG A 147 2.86 27.41 12.22
N ARG A 148 4.01 26.94 11.72
CA ARG A 148 4.30 25.50 11.61
C ARG A 148 4.27 24.80 12.98
N SER A 149 4.77 25.43 14.05
CA SER A 149 4.71 24.84 15.40
C SER A 149 3.27 24.66 15.90
N LEU A 150 2.34 25.51 15.48
CA LEU A 150 0.93 25.45 15.87
C LEU A 150 0.12 24.44 15.04
N MET A 151 0.71 23.77 14.04
CA MET A 151 0.01 22.75 13.26
C MET A 151 -0.49 21.59 14.13
N ARG A 152 0.26 21.24 15.19
CA ARG A 152 -0.11 20.16 16.13
C ARG A 152 -1.40 20.46 16.90
N ASP A 153 -1.69 21.74 17.09
CA ASP A 153 -2.91 22.18 17.79
C ASP A 153 -4.10 22.31 16.84
N ALA A 154 -3.84 22.39 15.53
CA ALA A 154 -4.84 22.62 14.50
C ALA A 154 -5.27 21.34 13.75
N PHE A 155 -4.43 20.30 13.68
CA PHE A 155 -4.65 19.10 12.87
C PHE A 155 -4.27 17.81 13.59
N ASP A 156 -4.82 16.69 13.13
CA ASP A 156 -4.35 15.35 13.51
C ASP A 156 -3.01 15.04 12.83
N LEU A 157 -2.09 14.41 13.58
CA LEU A 157 -0.75 14.04 13.11
C LEU A 157 -0.55 12.53 13.22
N PRO A 158 0.45 11.97 12.51
CA PRO A 158 0.75 10.54 12.59
C PRO A 158 1.06 10.12 14.02
N ASP A 159 0.34 9.11 14.52
CA ASP A 159 0.61 8.43 15.77
C ASP A 159 1.26 7.08 15.48
N LEU A 160 2.56 6.96 15.80
CA LEU A 160 3.33 5.74 15.57
C LEU A 160 2.81 4.56 16.38
N ALA A 161 2.21 4.80 17.55
CA ALA A 161 1.69 3.72 18.38
C ALA A 161 0.41 3.08 17.78
N ALA A 162 -0.29 3.79 16.91
CA ALA A 162 -1.49 3.31 16.22
C ALA A 162 -1.22 2.75 14.80
N MET A 163 0.02 2.88 14.31
CA MET A 163 0.46 2.43 12.99
C MET A 163 1.34 1.18 13.11
N ASP A 164 0.87 0.18 13.85
CA ASP A 164 1.61 -1.05 14.14
C ASP A 164 1.40 -2.18 13.11
N ASP A 165 2.16 -3.26 13.27
CA ASP A 165 2.12 -4.50 12.49
C ASP A 165 1.37 -5.64 13.20
N GLY A 166 0.72 -5.39 14.34
CA GLY A 166 0.21 -6.43 15.22
C GLY A 166 -0.76 -7.40 14.52
N ILE A 167 -1.60 -6.89 13.62
CA ILE A 167 -2.52 -7.73 12.84
C ILE A 167 -1.74 -8.63 11.86
N ALA A 168 -0.81 -8.05 11.10
CA ALA A 168 0.00 -8.78 10.11
C ALA A 168 0.95 -9.79 10.77
N ASN A 169 1.49 -9.46 11.95
CA ASN A 169 2.34 -10.32 12.76
C ASN A 169 1.56 -11.40 13.51
N GLY A 170 0.22 -11.34 13.54
CA GLY A 170 -0.61 -12.27 14.30
C GLY A 170 -0.55 -12.09 15.82
N THR A 171 -0.05 -10.94 16.30
CA THR A 171 0.06 -10.60 17.72
C THR A 171 -1.08 -9.70 18.21
N TYR A 172 -1.99 -9.29 17.32
CA TYR A 172 -3.14 -8.45 17.67
C TYR A 172 -4.18 -9.20 18.50
N GLU A 173 -4.41 -8.71 19.72
CA GLU A 173 -5.47 -9.20 20.60
C GLU A 173 -6.71 -8.30 20.52
N VAL A 174 -7.82 -8.89 20.09
CA VAL A 174 -9.11 -8.21 19.97
C VAL A 174 -9.67 -7.97 21.37
N ARG A 175 -9.95 -6.70 21.71
CA ARG A 175 -10.57 -6.36 22.99
C ARG A 175 -12.03 -6.83 23.04
N PRO A 176 -12.56 -7.17 24.22
CA PRO A 176 -13.96 -7.55 24.36
C PRO A 176 -14.90 -6.48 23.80
N GLY A 177 -15.72 -6.87 22.81
CA GLY A 177 -16.70 -5.99 22.16
C GLY A 177 -16.19 -5.26 20.92
N ASP A 178 -14.88 -5.26 20.64
CA ASP A 178 -14.33 -4.68 19.41
C ASP A 178 -14.54 -5.62 18.21
N ALA A 179 -14.48 -5.06 17.01
CA ALA A 179 -14.51 -5.84 15.78
C ALA A 179 -13.18 -6.58 15.57
N MET A 180 -13.25 -7.79 15.02
CA MET A 180 -12.07 -8.51 14.54
C MET A 180 -11.51 -7.82 13.28
N PRO A 181 -10.20 -7.93 12.99
CA PRO A 181 -9.63 -7.36 11.78
C PRO A 181 -10.18 -7.98 10.49
N LEU A 182 -10.61 -7.16 9.54
CA LEU A 182 -11.02 -7.61 8.19
C LEU A 182 -9.89 -7.55 7.15
N SER A 183 -8.80 -6.84 7.44
CA SER A 183 -7.59 -6.78 6.60
C SER A 183 -6.34 -6.86 7.46
N LEU A 184 -5.18 -7.13 6.84
CA LEU A 184 -3.89 -7.19 7.55
C LEU A 184 -3.38 -5.82 8.02
N PHE A 185 -3.83 -4.75 7.37
CA PHE A 185 -3.36 -3.39 7.64
C PHE A 185 -4.53 -2.42 7.74
N THR A 186 -4.47 -1.51 8.70
CA THR A 186 -5.39 -0.37 8.84
C THR A 186 -5.03 0.74 7.87
N ALA A 187 -5.98 1.64 7.58
CA ALA A 187 -5.77 2.78 6.68
C ALA A 187 -4.55 3.64 7.04
N ALA A 188 -4.41 4.00 8.32
CA ALA A 188 -3.30 4.83 8.80
C ALA A 188 -1.94 4.15 8.57
N ARG A 189 -1.88 2.82 8.74
CA ARG A 189 -0.67 2.05 8.52
C ARG A 189 -0.31 1.92 7.03
N VAL A 190 -1.34 1.79 6.18
CA VAL A 190 -1.18 1.81 4.72
C VAL A 190 -0.59 3.16 4.30
N ASP A 191 -1.19 4.29 4.69
CA ASP A 191 -0.71 5.62 4.30
C ASP A 191 0.74 5.88 4.74
N TYR A 192 1.10 5.48 5.96
CA TYR A 192 2.48 5.54 6.45
C TYR A 192 3.43 4.80 5.52
N SER A 193 3.07 3.56 5.15
CA SER A 193 3.89 2.72 4.30
C SER A 193 4.00 3.26 2.88
N LEU A 194 2.93 3.81 2.31
CA LEU A 194 2.94 4.44 0.99
C LEU A 194 3.89 5.64 0.95
N GLN A 195 3.89 6.48 2.00
CA GLN A 195 4.81 7.62 2.10
C GLN A 195 6.27 7.17 2.23
N ARG A 196 6.53 6.14 3.05
CA ARG A 196 7.87 5.57 3.22
C ARG A 196 8.38 4.88 1.98
N LEU A 197 7.51 4.14 1.28
CA LEU A 197 7.85 3.46 0.04
C LEU A 197 8.38 4.46 -0.98
N ARG A 198 7.69 5.59 -1.17
CA ARG A 198 8.16 6.68 -2.03
C ARG A 198 9.54 7.20 -1.63
N HIS A 199 9.75 7.44 -0.34
CA HIS A 199 11.04 7.95 0.16
C HIS A 199 12.20 6.98 -0.12
N TYR A 200 12.00 5.69 0.13
CA TYR A 200 13.06 4.69 -0.02
C TYR A 200 13.31 4.28 -1.48
N THR A 201 12.28 4.34 -2.32
CA THR A 201 12.32 3.80 -3.68
C THR A 201 12.47 4.87 -4.75
N GLY A 202 12.14 6.12 -4.41
CA GLY A 202 12.15 7.24 -5.34
C GLY A 202 11.04 7.17 -6.39
N THR A 203 10.04 6.29 -6.23
CA THR A 203 8.93 6.12 -7.17
C THR A 203 7.59 6.22 -6.45
N SER A 204 6.55 6.62 -7.19
CA SER A 204 5.17 6.57 -6.70
C SER A 204 4.73 5.12 -6.47
N PRO A 205 3.93 4.84 -5.42
CA PRO A 205 3.30 3.55 -5.22
C PRO A 205 2.38 3.13 -6.38
N ASP A 206 1.85 4.09 -7.15
CA ASP A 206 0.98 3.83 -8.31
C ASP A 206 1.67 3.00 -9.42
N TRP A 207 3.00 3.01 -9.46
CA TRP A 207 3.80 2.28 -10.45
C TRP A 207 4.10 0.83 -10.06
N PHE A 208 3.89 0.45 -8.80
CA PHE A 208 4.21 -0.89 -8.33
C PHE A 208 3.34 -1.95 -9.01
N GLN A 209 4.00 -2.98 -9.54
CA GLN A 209 3.38 -4.16 -10.15
C GLN A 209 3.21 -5.29 -9.13
N ASN A 210 2.33 -6.24 -9.47
CA ASN A 210 1.98 -7.36 -8.58
C ASN A 210 3.12 -8.38 -8.40
N PHE A 211 4.12 -8.39 -9.29
CA PHE A 211 5.28 -9.27 -9.21
C PHE A 211 6.54 -8.46 -8.90
N VAL A 212 7.18 -8.74 -7.76
CA VAL A 212 8.31 -7.97 -7.26
C VAL A 212 9.60 -8.80 -7.28
N LEU A 213 10.69 -8.24 -7.77
CA LEU A 213 12.03 -8.80 -7.68
C LEU A 213 12.87 -7.95 -6.74
N PHE A 214 13.53 -8.58 -5.78
CA PHE A 214 14.54 -7.96 -4.95
C PHE A 214 15.94 -8.33 -5.43
N THR A 215 16.87 -7.39 -5.39
CA THR A 215 18.29 -7.66 -5.63
C THR A 215 19.16 -6.96 -4.60
N ASN A 216 20.30 -7.56 -4.29
CA ASN A 216 21.36 -6.98 -3.48
C ASN A 216 22.54 -6.46 -4.32
N TYR A 217 22.45 -6.52 -5.66
CA TYR A 217 23.57 -6.26 -6.54
C TYR A 217 23.19 -5.41 -7.76
N GLN A 218 23.95 -4.32 -7.97
CA GLN A 218 23.68 -3.31 -8.99
C GLN A 218 23.70 -3.88 -10.41
N PHE A 219 24.52 -4.90 -10.67
CA PHE A 219 24.58 -5.57 -11.98
C PHE A 219 23.21 -6.02 -12.49
N TYR A 220 22.35 -6.54 -11.63
CA TYR A 220 21.01 -6.97 -12.03
C TYR A 220 20.09 -5.78 -12.38
N ILE A 221 20.30 -4.63 -11.74
CA ILE A 221 19.57 -3.40 -12.08
C ILE A 221 19.98 -2.91 -13.47
N ASP A 222 21.27 -2.88 -13.75
CA ASP A 222 21.78 -2.41 -15.05
C ASP A 222 21.20 -3.27 -16.18
N GLU A 223 21.15 -4.59 -15.98
CA GLU A 223 20.55 -5.53 -16.93
C GLU A 223 19.02 -5.38 -17.03
N PHE A 224 18.33 -5.18 -15.90
CA PHE A 224 16.87 -4.94 -15.90
C PHE A 224 16.51 -3.64 -16.64
N VAL A 225 17.28 -2.57 -16.45
CA VAL A 225 17.11 -1.30 -17.18
C VAL A 225 17.36 -1.51 -18.68
N ARG A 226 18.41 -2.26 -19.05
CA ARG A 226 18.68 -2.60 -20.44
C ARG A 226 17.51 -3.34 -21.09
N LEU A 227 16.98 -4.35 -20.41
CA LEU A 227 15.82 -5.14 -20.87
C LEU A 227 14.54 -4.29 -20.93
N GLY A 228 14.28 -3.47 -19.92
CA GLY A 228 13.13 -2.56 -19.88
C GLY A 228 13.13 -1.58 -21.03
N ARG A 229 14.28 -0.94 -21.32
CA ARG A 229 14.43 -0.04 -22.48
C ARG A 229 14.29 -0.76 -23.82
N ALA A 230 14.82 -1.99 -23.93
CA ALA A 230 14.61 -2.80 -25.12
C ALA A 230 13.13 -3.15 -25.34
N ALA A 231 12.38 -3.44 -24.26
CA ALA A 231 10.94 -3.66 -24.32
C ALA A 231 10.19 -2.39 -24.77
N MET A 232 10.60 -1.20 -24.30
CA MET A 232 9.99 0.06 -24.74
C MET A 232 10.27 0.38 -26.22
N ALA A 233 11.41 -0.06 -26.75
CA ALA A 233 11.72 0.07 -28.17
C ALA A 233 10.97 -0.94 -29.07
N ASN A 234 10.28 -1.92 -28.50
CA ASN A 234 9.50 -2.90 -29.25
C ASN A 234 8.00 -2.58 -29.20
N ALA A 235 7.44 -2.16 -30.34
CA ALA A 235 6.01 -1.84 -30.47
C ALA A 235 5.07 -3.01 -30.13
N ASP A 236 5.54 -4.25 -30.28
CA ASP A 236 4.78 -5.47 -30.00
C ASP A 236 4.93 -5.96 -28.55
N SER A 237 5.74 -5.29 -27.72
CA SER A 237 5.91 -5.65 -26.32
C SER A 237 4.61 -5.50 -25.54
N GLU A 238 4.25 -6.45 -24.68
CA GLU A 238 3.06 -6.32 -23.80
C GLU A 238 3.23 -5.25 -22.70
N TYR A 239 4.46 -4.77 -22.48
CA TYR A 239 4.74 -3.72 -21.50
C TYR A 239 4.43 -2.34 -22.06
N ILE A 240 3.70 -1.53 -21.31
CA ILE A 240 3.18 -0.23 -21.78
C ILE A 240 4.14 0.93 -21.47
N CYS A 241 4.86 0.85 -20.36
CA CYS A 241 5.87 1.83 -20.00
C CYS A 241 6.91 1.21 -19.05
N PHE A 242 8.07 1.86 -18.98
CA PHE A 242 9.13 1.60 -18.04
C PHE A 242 9.35 2.82 -17.17
N VAL A 243 9.28 2.65 -15.85
CA VAL A 243 9.40 3.73 -14.87
C VAL A 243 10.69 3.56 -14.07
N GLU A 244 11.52 4.59 -14.08
CA GLU A 244 12.79 4.68 -13.35
C GLU A 244 12.64 5.60 -12.11
N PRO A 245 13.57 5.55 -11.13
CA PRO A 245 13.57 6.45 -9.98
C PRO A 245 13.40 7.92 -10.36
N GLY A 246 12.62 8.64 -9.57
CA GLY A 246 12.17 10.00 -9.89
C GLY A 246 10.92 10.06 -10.74
N ASN A 247 10.16 8.95 -10.86
CA ASN A 247 9.00 8.82 -11.73
C ASN A 247 9.31 9.10 -13.21
N VAL A 248 10.52 8.77 -13.68
CA VAL A 248 10.90 8.99 -15.07
C VAL A 248 10.28 7.90 -15.93
N ILE A 249 9.35 8.29 -16.80
CA ILE A 249 8.55 7.35 -17.60
C ILE A 249 9.09 7.30 -19.03
N THR A 250 9.38 6.09 -19.50
CA THR A 250 9.63 5.79 -20.90
C THR A 250 8.46 4.96 -21.43
N ARG A 251 7.67 5.48 -22.36
CA ARG A 251 6.56 4.72 -22.97
C ARG A 251 7.03 3.79 -24.07
N ARG A 252 6.30 2.69 -24.26
CA ARG A 252 6.50 1.79 -25.39
C ARG A 252 6.27 2.56 -26.70
N GLN A 253 7.11 2.30 -27.69
CA GLN A 253 6.95 2.80 -29.04
C GLN A 253 5.52 2.52 -29.56
N GLY A 254 4.91 3.55 -30.15
CA GLY A 254 3.53 3.49 -30.66
C GLY A 254 2.46 3.93 -29.66
N LEU A 255 2.80 4.15 -28.39
CA LEU A 255 1.89 4.78 -27.43
C LEU A 255 2.12 6.30 -27.38
N SER A 256 1.02 7.05 -27.25
CA SER A 256 1.07 8.50 -27.07
C SER A 256 1.56 8.87 -25.67
N ALA A 257 2.26 10.00 -25.58
CA ALA A 257 2.60 10.61 -24.30
C ALA A 257 1.33 11.03 -23.56
N GLU A 258 1.35 10.95 -22.23
CA GLU A 258 0.32 11.49 -21.35
C GLU A 258 0.92 12.57 -20.44
N ASP A 259 0.06 13.39 -19.84
CA ASP A 259 0.47 14.52 -19.00
C ASP A 259 1.38 14.09 -17.84
N VAL A 260 1.12 12.91 -17.27
CA VAL A 260 1.91 12.34 -16.17
C VAL A 260 3.37 12.07 -16.54
N ASP A 261 3.67 11.86 -17.82
CA ASP A 261 5.02 11.55 -18.30
C ASP A 261 5.99 12.72 -18.07
N SER A 262 5.46 13.95 -18.05
CA SER A 262 6.25 15.18 -17.87
C SER A 262 6.56 15.50 -16.40
N ALA A 263 5.94 14.80 -15.45
CA ALA A 263 6.08 15.07 -14.01
C ALA A 263 7.36 14.46 -13.40
N GLY A 264 7.98 13.48 -14.07
CA GLY A 264 9.16 12.79 -13.58
C GLY A 264 10.47 13.54 -13.78
N PHE A 265 11.37 13.46 -12.79
CA PHE A 265 12.73 14.00 -12.90
C PHE A 265 13.74 13.03 -12.32
N ALA A 266 14.77 12.69 -13.11
CA ALA A 266 15.84 11.80 -12.67
C ALA A 266 16.56 12.38 -11.45
N PRO A 267 16.58 11.67 -10.30
CA PRO A 267 17.08 12.25 -9.07
C PRO A 267 18.61 12.45 -9.17
N PRO A 268 19.16 13.52 -8.58
CA PRO A 268 20.60 13.76 -8.59
C PRO A 268 21.39 12.69 -7.84
N ARG A 269 20.74 11.99 -6.90
CA ARG A 269 21.26 10.83 -6.20
C ARG A 269 20.16 9.79 -6.09
N LEU A 270 20.51 8.52 -6.33
CA LEU A 270 19.59 7.42 -6.13
C LEU A 270 19.13 7.34 -4.67
N PRO A 271 17.86 6.98 -4.42
CA PRO A 271 17.35 6.74 -3.09
C PRO A 271 17.99 5.48 -2.48
N GLN A 272 17.70 5.18 -1.21
CA GLN A 272 18.34 4.08 -0.49
C GLN A 272 18.09 2.72 -1.14
N MET A 273 16.88 2.48 -1.64
CA MET A 273 16.46 1.21 -2.22
C MET A 273 15.71 1.44 -3.54
N PRO A 274 16.40 1.87 -4.62
CA PRO A 274 15.76 2.34 -5.84
C PRO A 274 14.90 1.25 -6.49
N ALA A 275 13.70 1.64 -6.92
CA ALA A 275 12.77 0.76 -7.63
C ALA A 275 12.62 1.15 -9.10
N TYR A 276 12.36 0.13 -9.92
CA TYR A 276 12.14 0.23 -11.36
C TYR A 276 10.90 -0.60 -11.70
N HIS A 277 10.06 -0.11 -12.60
CA HIS A 277 8.78 -0.73 -12.89
C HIS A 277 8.62 -0.95 -14.39
N LEU A 278 8.57 -2.21 -14.81
CA LEU A 278 8.21 -2.60 -16.16
C LEU A 278 6.72 -2.92 -16.19
N MET A 279 5.92 -1.95 -16.63
CA MET A 279 4.49 -1.94 -16.37
C MET A 279 3.67 -2.65 -17.44
N ARG A 280 2.61 -3.31 -16.99
CA ARG A 280 1.50 -3.77 -17.83
C ARG A 280 0.20 -3.08 -17.40
N ALA A 281 -0.76 -2.98 -18.33
CA ALA A 281 -2.03 -2.30 -18.08
C ALA A 281 -2.85 -2.94 -16.94
N ASP A 282 -2.73 -4.25 -16.75
CA ASP A 282 -3.42 -5.04 -15.72
C ASP A 282 -2.60 -5.18 -14.41
N ARG A 283 -1.48 -4.45 -14.28
CA ARG A 283 -0.51 -4.55 -13.18
C ARG A 283 0.19 -5.91 -13.03
N SER A 284 0.11 -6.77 -14.04
CA SER A 284 0.88 -8.04 -14.10
C SER A 284 2.34 -7.85 -14.55
N GLY A 285 2.84 -6.61 -14.58
CA GLY A 285 4.22 -6.30 -14.89
C GLY A 285 5.19 -6.73 -13.77
N ILE A 286 6.41 -6.20 -13.85
CA ILE A 286 7.49 -6.53 -12.90
C ILE A 286 7.99 -5.25 -12.25
N THR A 287 8.02 -5.22 -10.93
CA THR A 287 8.79 -4.24 -10.15
C THR A 287 10.10 -4.87 -9.76
N MET A 288 11.22 -4.17 -9.94
CA MET A 288 12.51 -4.55 -9.40
C MET A 288 13.01 -3.52 -8.40
N VAL A 289 13.42 -3.96 -7.20
CA VAL A 289 13.93 -3.10 -6.15
C VAL A 289 15.34 -3.55 -5.76
N ASN A 290 16.30 -2.63 -5.82
CA ASN A 290 17.62 -2.87 -5.25
C ASN A 290 17.56 -2.59 -3.74
N ILE A 291 17.49 -3.63 -2.93
CA ILE A 291 17.40 -3.50 -1.46
C ILE A 291 18.77 -3.23 -0.82
N GLY A 292 19.84 -3.30 -1.61
CA GLY A 292 21.21 -3.27 -1.12
C GLY A 292 21.54 -4.50 -0.28
N VAL A 293 22.36 -4.32 0.75
CA VAL A 293 22.82 -5.41 1.62
C VAL A 293 22.39 -5.14 3.06
N GLY A 294 21.90 -6.18 3.73
CA GLY A 294 21.60 -6.14 5.16
C GLY A 294 20.15 -6.52 5.47
N PRO A 295 19.90 -7.36 6.49
CA PRO A 295 18.55 -7.75 6.89
C PRO A 295 17.63 -6.57 7.26
N ALA A 296 18.19 -5.51 7.85
CA ALA A 296 17.43 -4.31 8.19
C ALA A 296 16.78 -3.64 6.98
N ASN A 297 17.48 -3.54 5.85
CA ASN A 297 16.91 -3.02 4.61
C ASN A 297 15.84 -3.96 4.07
N ALA A 298 16.12 -5.27 4.07
CA ALA A 298 15.19 -6.30 3.60
C ALA A 298 13.86 -6.24 4.38
N LYS A 299 13.91 -6.20 5.72
CA LYS A 299 12.71 -6.03 6.56
C LYS A 299 11.99 -4.73 6.23
N ASN A 300 12.71 -3.61 6.24
CA ASN A 300 12.11 -2.28 6.07
C ASN A 300 11.36 -2.15 4.73
N ILE A 301 11.94 -2.63 3.63
CA ILE A 301 11.26 -2.54 2.33
C ILE A 301 10.07 -3.50 2.22
N THR A 302 10.16 -4.70 2.81
CA THR A 302 9.04 -5.65 2.79
C THR A 302 7.87 -5.17 3.64
N ASP A 303 8.13 -4.52 4.79
CA ASP A 303 7.08 -3.93 5.64
C ASP A 303 6.23 -2.93 4.84
N HIS A 304 6.86 -2.18 3.92
CA HIS A 304 6.16 -1.17 3.11
C HIS A 304 5.56 -1.72 1.83
N ILE A 305 6.21 -2.69 1.16
CA ILE A 305 5.64 -3.30 -0.04
C ILE A 305 4.44 -4.20 0.30
N ALA A 306 4.41 -4.80 1.50
CA ALA A 306 3.32 -5.69 1.92
C ALA A 306 1.93 -5.02 1.86
N VAL A 307 1.85 -3.70 2.12
CA VAL A 307 0.56 -2.99 2.06
C VAL A 307 -0.01 -2.89 0.65
N LEU A 308 0.83 -3.02 -0.39
CA LEU A 308 0.40 -3.04 -1.79
C LEU A 308 -0.16 -4.40 -2.24
N ARG A 309 -0.10 -5.43 -1.38
CA ARG A 309 -0.64 -6.77 -1.65
C ARG A 309 -0.07 -7.42 -2.93
N PRO A 310 1.27 -7.47 -3.11
CA PRO A 310 1.85 -8.15 -4.27
C PRO A 310 1.43 -9.62 -4.32
N HIS A 311 1.33 -10.18 -5.51
CA HIS A 311 1.02 -11.60 -5.71
C HIS A 311 2.22 -12.49 -5.36
N ALA A 312 3.44 -12.02 -5.68
CA ALA A 312 4.68 -12.69 -5.30
C ALA A 312 5.84 -11.71 -5.25
N TRP A 313 6.82 -12.03 -4.41
CA TRP A 313 8.16 -11.45 -4.50
C TRP A 313 9.23 -12.54 -4.55
N ILE A 314 10.35 -12.25 -5.22
CA ILE A 314 11.48 -13.18 -5.36
C ILE A 314 12.78 -12.45 -5.06
N MET A 315 13.65 -13.09 -4.27
CA MET A 315 15.02 -12.61 -4.07
C MET A 315 15.94 -13.15 -5.17
N LEU A 316 16.45 -12.24 -6.01
CA LEU A 316 17.46 -12.51 -7.03
C LEU A 316 18.73 -11.75 -6.67
N GLY A 317 19.70 -12.44 -6.08
CA GLY A 317 20.94 -11.81 -5.66
C GLY A 317 22.11 -12.79 -5.64
N HIS A 318 23.28 -12.29 -5.23
CA HIS A 318 24.45 -13.13 -5.04
C HIS A 318 24.45 -13.76 -3.65
N CYS A 319 25.05 -14.95 -3.55
CA CYS A 319 25.38 -15.61 -2.30
C CYS A 319 26.75 -16.31 -2.41
N ALA A 320 27.35 -16.65 -1.28
CA ALA A 320 28.54 -17.49 -1.26
C ALA A 320 28.14 -18.98 -1.26
N GLY A 321 28.78 -19.78 -2.13
CA GLY A 321 28.69 -21.24 -2.07
C GLY A 321 29.54 -21.76 -0.92
N LEU A 322 28.97 -22.61 -0.07
CA LEU A 322 29.66 -23.20 1.10
C LEU A 322 30.12 -24.64 0.86
N ARG A 323 29.78 -25.22 -0.30
CA ARG A 323 30.14 -26.60 -0.66
C ARG A 323 31.24 -26.60 -1.71
N ASN A 324 32.22 -27.48 -1.54
CA ASN A 324 33.36 -27.63 -2.47
C ASN A 324 32.95 -28.01 -3.90
N SER A 325 31.76 -28.58 -4.09
CA SER A 325 31.23 -28.94 -5.41
C SER A 325 30.59 -27.77 -6.15
N GLN A 326 30.33 -26.64 -5.47
CA GLN A 326 29.72 -25.46 -6.10
C GLN A 326 30.76 -24.66 -6.86
N GLN A 327 30.39 -24.19 -8.04
CA GLN A 327 31.19 -23.33 -8.90
C GLN A 327 30.63 -21.91 -8.94
N LEU A 328 31.48 -20.93 -9.29
CA LEU A 328 31.03 -19.56 -9.50
C LEU A 328 30.05 -19.53 -10.68
N GLY A 329 28.84 -19.02 -10.44
CA GLY A 329 27.75 -18.98 -11.42
C GLY A 329 26.68 -20.05 -11.21
N ASP A 330 26.91 -21.02 -10.32
CA ASP A 330 25.86 -21.97 -9.93
C ASP A 330 24.69 -21.25 -9.24
N TYR A 331 23.47 -21.71 -9.51
CA TYR A 331 22.27 -21.21 -8.83
C TYR A 331 21.99 -22.00 -7.55
N VAL A 332 21.45 -21.31 -6.55
CA VAL A 332 20.97 -21.91 -5.30
C VAL A 332 19.48 -21.65 -5.19
N LEU A 333 18.69 -22.73 -5.18
CA LEU A 333 17.28 -22.68 -4.82
C LEU A 333 17.14 -23.02 -3.34
N ALA A 334 16.82 -22.00 -2.53
CA ALA A 334 16.58 -22.19 -1.11
C ALA A 334 15.31 -23.02 -0.88
N HIS A 335 15.42 -24.06 -0.06
CA HIS A 335 14.30 -24.90 0.39
C HIS A 335 14.16 -24.91 1.93
N GLY A 336 14.96 -24.08 2.59
CA GLY A 336 15.01 -23.89 4.04
C GLY A 336 15.98 -22.75 4.35
N TYR A 337 15.78 -22.07 5.49
CA TYR A 337 16.56 -20.91 5.90
C TYR A 337 17.07 -21.13 7.33
N VAL A 338 18.37 -20.92 7.54
CA VAL A 338 18.93 -20.76 8.88
C VAL A 338 18.91 -19.26 9.17
N ARG A 339 18.01 -18.85 10.07
CA ARG A 339 17.77 -17.44 10.40
C ARG A 339 18.78 -16.95 11.45
N GLU A 340 19.84 -16.33 10.97
CA GLU A 340 20.87 -15.62 11.76
C GLU A 340 20.84 -14.12 11.44
N ASP A 341 19.66 -13.63 11.05
CA ASP A 341 19.44 -12.25 10.61
C ASP A 341 18.95 -11.33 11.75
N HIS A 342 18.44 -11.92 12.84
CA HIS A 342 18.02 -11.30 14.11
C HIS A 342 16.92 -10.23 14.04
N VAL A 343 16.60 -9.74 12.85
CA VAL A 343 15.76 -8.55 12.63
C VAL A 343 14.26 -8.83 12.82
N LEU A 344 13.87 -10.10 12.89
CA LEU A 344 12.48 -10.56 13.06
C LEU A 344 12.34 -11.53 14.24
N ASP A 345 13.34 -11.66 15.12
CA ASP A 345 13.33 -12.70 16.16
C ASP A 345 12.24 -12.45 17.22
N GLU A 346 11.89 -11.19 17.47
CA GLU A 346 10.84 -10.80 18.41
C GLU A 346 9.44 -11.07 17.86
N GLU A 347 9.21 -10.81 16.57
CA GLU A 347 7.91 -10.99 15.91
C GLU A 347 7.69 -12.40 15.36
N LEU A 348 8.75 -13.08 14.94
CA LEU A 348 8.72 -14.43 14.37
C LEU A 348 9.83 -15.29 15.00
N PRO A 349 9.51 -16.15 15.98
CA PRO A 349 10.52 -16.97 16.67
C PRO A 349 11.32 -17.86 15.72
N LEU A 350 12.58 -18.15 16.07
CA LEU A 350 13.52 -18.92 15.24
C LEU A 350 13.12 -20.39 14.98
N TRP A 351 12.16 -20.91 15.74
CA TRP A 351 11.69 -22.30 15.65
C TRP A 351 10.51 -22.50 14.70
N VAL A 352 9.97 -21.41 14.12
CA VAL A 352 8.87 -21.43 13.14
C VAL A 352 9.36 -21.78 11.75
#